data_AF-A0A974CQK2-F1
#
_entry.id   AF-A0A974CQK2-F1
#
_cell.length_a   1.000
_cell.length_b   1.000
_cell.length_c   1.000
_cell.angle_alpha   90.00
_cell.angle_beta   90.00
_cell.angle_gamma   90.00
#
_symmetry.space_group_name_H-M   'P 1'
#
loop_
_entity.id
_entity.type
_entity.pdbx_description
1 polymer ?
#
loop_
_entity_poly.entity_id
_entity_poly.type
_entity_poly.pdbx_seq_one_letter_code
_entity_poly.pdbx_strand_id
1 'polypeptide(L)'
;SYVSQYNSASPKFKSILDKHWHLLREAYPSILEFQQGPMMSYQGMYRCKGCAQCRYVLVGPEFDHPHSDQKYQIRGYNTCDTNFAVYMLVCPCGLVYVGETTQKVKDRFSQHRSTIHTDNRSLPVSRHCLEQGHTSDELKFRVIQHVPPLKRGGDRALALKRAEVKWIDRLGTLSPQVLNHDFDLHLFL
;
A
#
# COMPACT_ATOMS: atom_id res chain seq x y z
N SER A 1 -11.72 38.55 3.78
CA SER A 1 -10.98 37.70 4.75
C SER A 1 -10.11 36.74 3.98
N TYR A 2 -8.79 36.93 4.01
CA TYR A 2 -7.85 35.98 3.41
C TYR A 2 -7.81 34.72 4.30
N VAL A 3 -8.13 33.57 3.74
CA VAL A 3 -8.02 32.28 4.44
C VAL A 3 -6.54 31.93 4.50
N SER A 4 -5.91 32.03 5.66
CA SER A 4 -4.47 31.79 5.84
C SER A 4 -4.12 30.36 6.24
N GLN A 5 -5.10 29.46 6.34
CA GLN A 5 -4.89 28.05 6.65
C GLN A 5 -5.66 27.17 5.67
N TYR A 6 -4.99 26.76 4.59
CA TYR A 6 -5.53 25.83 3.61
C TYR A 6 -5.12 24.40 3.98
N ASN A 7 -6.10 23.54 4.23
CA ASN A 7 -5.89 22.11 4.34
C ASN A 7 -5.97 21.48 2.94
N SER A 8 -4.81 21.18 2.34
CA SER A 8 -4.68 20.55 1.02
C SER A 8 -5.31 19.15 0.94
N ALA A 9 -5.71 18.55 2.08
CA ALA A 9 -6.39 17.27 2.16
C ALA A 9 -7.93 17.37 2.17
N SER A 10 -8.52 18.57 2.09
CA SER A 10 -9.98 18.75 2.11
C SER A 10 -10.66 18.23 0.83
N PRO A 11 -11.66 17.32 0.92
CA PRO A 11 -12.42 16.84 -0.25
C PRO A 11 -13.15 17.96 -1.01
N LYS A 12 -13.57 19.02 -0.30
CA LYS A 12 -14.19 20.20 -0.92
C LYS A 12 -13.17 20.98 -1.75
N PHE A 13 -11.94 21.12 -1.25
CA PHE A 13 -10.86 21.81 -1.95
C PHE A 13 -10.41 21.04 -3.20
N LYS A 14 -10.34 19.71 -3.12
CA LYS A 14 -10.16 18.83 -4.29
C LYS A 14 -11.16 19.15 -5.39
N SER A 15 -12.45 19.11 -5.06
CA SER A 15 -13.51 19.33 -6.06
C SER A 15 -13.41 20.70 -6.71
N ILE A 16 -12.94 21.72 -5.98
CA ILE A 16 -12.73 23.07 -6.49
C ILE A 16 -11.50 23.07 -7.42
N LEU A 17 -10.36 22.53 -6.97
CA LEU A 17 -9.14 22.46 -7.79
C LEU A 17 -9.37 21.68 -9.09
N ASP A 18 -9.95 20.48 -9.02
CA ASP A 18 -10.21 19.64 -10.19
C ASP A 18 -11.16 20.36 -11.18
N LYS A 19 -12.21 21.02 -10.67
CA LYS A 19 -13.18 21.76 -11.50
C LYS A 19 -12.55 22.99 -12.16
N HIS A 20 -11.65 23.67 -11.47
CA HIS A 20 -11.13 24.97 -11.89
C HIS A 20 -9.67 24.92 -12.38
N TRP A 21 -9.07 23.73 -12.51
CA TRP A 21 -7.67 23.58 -12.93
C TRP A 21 -7.37 24.19 -14.30
N HIS A 22 -8.35 24.16 -15.21
CA HIS A 22 -8.24 24.77 -16.53
C HIS A 22 -7.88 26.26 -16.46
N LEU A 23 -8.37 26.99 -15.44
CA LEU A 23 -8.06 28.41 -15.26
C LEU A 23 -6.55 28.64 -15.05
N LEU A 24 -5.89 27.75 -14.30
CA LEU A 24 -4.44 27.84 -14.06
C LEU A 24 -3.65 27.48 -15.32
N ARG A 25 -4.09 26.45 -16.06
CA ARG A 25 -3.48 26.05 -17.33
C ARG A 25 -3.58 27.16 -18.39
N GLU A 26 -4.72 27.84 -18.44
CA GLU A 26 -4.98 28.92 -19.39
C GLU A 26 -4.28 30.23 -19.01
N ALA A 27 -4.23 30.57 -17.72
CA ALA A 27 -3.55 31.77 -17.24
C ALA A 27 -2.01 31.66 -17.33
N TYR A 28 -1.46 30.46 -17.26
CA TYR A 28 -0.01 30.21 -17.21
C TYR A 28 0.43 29.11 -18.19
N PRO A 29 0.26 29.33 -19.51
CA PRO A 29 0.50 28.30 -20.52
C PRO A 29 1.97 27.88 -20.63
N SER A 30 2.91 28.73 -20.21
CA SER A 30 4.35 28.47 -20.24
C SER A 30 4.86 27.62 -19.07
N ILE A 31 4.05 27.41 -18.02
CA ILE A 31 4.43 26.60 -16.86
C ILE A 31 4.01 25.14 -17.10
N LEU A 32 5.00 24.28 -17.35
CA LEU A 32 4.81 22.86 -17.67
C LEU A 32 4.06 22.09 -16.57
N GLU A 33 4.22 22.49 -15.32
CA GLU A 33 3.58 21.90 -14.16
C GLU A 33 2.05 22.08 -14.18
N PHE A 34 1.54 23.19 -14.74
CA PHE A 34 0.10 23.44 -14.86
C PHE A 34 -0.53 22.83 -16.12
N GLN A 35 0.30 22.37 -17.05
CA GLN A 35 -0.15 21.50 -18.14
C GLN A 35 -0.55 20.11 -17.62
N GLN A 36 0.03 19.70 -16.49
CA GLN A 36 -0.34 18.49 -15.75
C GLN A 36 -1.47 18.81 -14.77
N GLY A 37 -2.27 17.81 -14.36
CA GLY A 37 -3.35 18.00 -13.39
C GLY A 37 -2.85 18.45 -12.00
N PRO A 38 -3.75 18.91 -11.10
CA PRO A 38 -3.36 19.42 -9.78
C PRO A 38 -2.57 18.39 -8.97
N MET A 39 -1.32 18.74 -8.60
CA MET A 39 -0.53 18.00 -7.62
C MET A 39 -1.08 18.22 -6.21
N MET A 40 -2.16 17.51 -5.90
CA MET A 40 -2.65 17.37 -4.54
C MET A 40 -1.72 16.43 -3.77
N SER A 41 -1.46 16.74 -2.50
CA SER A 41 -0.72 15.88 -1.56
C SER A 41 -1.55 14.65 -1.16
N TYR A 42 -2.02 13.86 -2.14
CA TYR A 42 -2.72 12.62 -1.85
C TYR A 42 -1.73 11.62 -1.29
N GLN A 43 -1.91 11.32 -0.02
CA GLN A 43 -1.19 10.29 0.71
C GLN A 43 -2.18 9.20 1.08
N GLY A 44 -1.83 7.94 0.87
CA GLY A 44 -2.69 6.83 1.24
C GLY A 44 -2.91 5.77 0.17
N MET A 45 -3.78 4.85 0.53
CA MET A 45 -4.31 3.78 -0.32
C MET A 45 -5.73 4.14 -0.80
N TYR A 46 -5.95 4.04 -2.11
CA TYR A 46 -7.19 4.41 -2.78
C TYR A 46 -7.70 3.30 -3.70
N ARG A 47 -9.01 3.29 -3.97
CA ARG A 47 -9.64 2.33 -4.89
C ARG A 47 -9.44 2.75 -6.34
N CYS A 48 -9.15 1.78 -7.21
CA CYS A 48 -9.20 1.94 -8.67
C CYS A 48 -10.65 1.86 -9.17
N LYS A 49 -10.90 2.38 -10.38
CA LYS A 49 -12.13 2.10 -11.13
C LYS A 49 -12.00 0.76 -11.85
N GLY A 50 -13.04 -0.09 -11.83
CA GLY A 50 -13.09 -1.35 -12.60
C GLY A 50 -12.13 -2.46 -12.12
N CYS A 51 -11.53 -2.36 -10.94
CA CYS A 51 -10.61 -3.38 -10.43
C CYS A 51 -11.33 -4.38 -9.51
N ALA A 52 -11.31 -5.67 -9.89
CA ALA A 52 -11.94 -6.75 -9.13
C ALA A 52 -11.43 -6.89 -7.69
N GLN A 53 -10.15 -6.59 -7.46
CA GLN A 53 -9.51 -6.70 -6.14
C GLN A 53 -9.78 -5.49 -5.23
N CYS A 54 -10.34 -4.39 -5.74
CA CYS A 54 -10.59 -3.19 -4.92
C CYS A 54 -11.55 -3.42 -3.75
N ARG A 55 -12.39 -4.45 -3.82
CA ARG A 55 -13.31 -4.80 -2.72
C ARG A 55 -12.58 -5.29 -1.45
N TYR A 56 -11.33 -5.71 -1.58
CA TYR A 56 -10.50 -6.20 -0.48
C TYR A 56 -9.51 -5.13 0.02
N VAL A 57 -9.53 -3.93 -0.55
CA VAL A 57 -8.61 -2.85 -0.18
C VAL A 57 -9.03 -2.16 1.10
N LEU A 58 -8.08 -2.01 2.02
CA LEU A 58 -8.16 -1.09 3.14
C LEU A 58 -7.70 0.29 2.66
N VAL A 59 -8.62 1.23 2.60
CA VAL A 59 -8.36 2.61 2.14
C VAL A 59 -7.94 3.51 3.30
N GLY A 60 -7.24 4.59 2.99
CA GLY A 60 -6.92 5.63 3.96
C GLY A 60 -5.48 6.13 3.88
N PRO A 61 -5.18 7.26 4.53
CA PRO A 61 -3.85 7.85 4.56
C PRO A 61 -2.92 7.17 5.57
N GLU A 62 -3.45 6.35 6.48
CA GLU A 62 -2.71 5.75 7.58
C GLU A 62 -3.15 4.31 7.86
N PHE A 63 -2.37 3.60 8.68
CA PHE A 63 -2.72 2.31 9.25
C PHE A 63 -2.20 2.18 10.68
N ASP A 64 -2.87 1.34 11.46
CA ASP A 64 -2.53 1.07 12.86
C ASP A 64 -1.45 -0.01 12.98
N HIS A 65 -0.61 0.10 14.00
CA HIS A 65 0.30 -0.95 14.42
C HIS A 65 -0.50 -2.13 14.96
N PRO A 66 -0.18 -3.39 14.61
CA PRO A 66 -1.00 -4.55 14.98
C PRO A 66 -1.06 -4.83 16.48
N HIS A 67 -0.09 -4.34 17.25
CA HIS A 67 0.08 -4.64 18.68
C HIS A 67 0.18 -3.40 19.58
N SER A 68 -0.07 -2.20 19.05
CA SER A 68 0.00 -0.95 19.84
C SER A 68 -0.89 0.12 19.23
N ASP A 69 -1.16 1.20 19.98
CA ASP A 69 -1.96 2.34 19.49
C ASP A 69 -1.19 3.26 18.52
N GLN A 70 0.00 2.86 18.08
CA GLN A 70 0.81 3.64 17.14
C GLN A 70 0.22 3.60 15.73
N LYS A 71 0.20 4.76 15.06
CA LYS A 71 -0.25 4.89 13.66
C LYS A 71 0.89 5.26 12.72
N TYR A 72 0.79 4.80 11.48
CA TYR A 72 1.75 5.06 10.42
C TYR A 72 1.09 5.72 9.20
N GLN A 73 1.66 6.82 8.74
CA GLN A 73 1.23 7.50 7.52
C GLN A 73 1.78 6.78 6.27
N ILE A 74 0.89 6.50 5.32
CA ILE A 74 1.18 5.91 4.01
C ILE A 74 1.55 7.03 3.06
N ARG A 75 2.83 7.12 2.69
CA ARG A 75 3.31 8.18 1.80
C ARG A 75 2.93 7.93 0.35
N GLY A 76 2.60 9.02 -0.34
CA GLY A 76 2.27 9.03 -1.76
C GLY A 76 0.89 8.46 -2.08
N TYR A 77 0.50 8.58 -3.36
CA TYR A 77 -0.77 8.07 -3.87
C TYR A 77 -0.61 6.62 -4.31
N ASN A 78 -1.27 5.69 -3.61
CA ASN A 78 -1.20 4.27 -3.89
C ASN A 78 -2.57 3.72 -4.28
N THR A 79 -2.56 2.78 -5.21
CA THR A 79 -3.75 2.05 -5.66
C THR A 79 -3.39 0.58 -5.85
N CYS A 80 -4.34 -0.23 -6.31
CA CYS A 80 -4.06 -1.63 -6.62
C CYS A 80 -3.09 -1.81 -7.80
N ASP A 81 -2.86 -0.76 -8.59
CA ASP A 81 -1.87 -0.75 -9.68
C ASP A 81 -0.46 -0.34 -9.23
N THR A 82 -0.26 0.05 -7.97
CA THR A 82 1.08 0.32 -7.43
C THR A 82 1.94 -0.94 -7.52
N ASN A 83 3.15 -0.78 -8.02
CA ASN A 83 4.20 -1.80 -8.08
C ASN A 83 5.43 -1.37 -7.27
N PHE A 84 6.42 -2.26 -7.09
CA PHE A 84 7.58 -2.02 -6.22
C PHE A 84 7.16 -1.50 -4.84
N ALA A 85 6.30 -2.28 -4.19
CA ALA A 85 5.63 -1.88 -2.97
C ALA A 85 5.82 -2.92 -1.88
N VAL A 86 5.96 -2.43 -0.66
CA VAL A 86 5.69 -3.20 0.56
C VAL A 86 4.20 -3.06 0.85
N TYR A 87 3.53 -4.19 1.00
CA TYR A 87 2.11 -4.28 1.32
C TYR A 87 1.91 -5.07 2.60
N MET A 88 0.74 -4.90 3.19
CA MET A 88 0.26 -5.73 4.29
C MET A 88 -1.00 -6.48 3.86
N LEU A 89 -1.14 -7.73 4.33
CA LEU A 89 -2.40 -8.46 4.35
C LEU A 89 -2.90 -8.53 5.79
N VAL A 90 -4.20 -8.36 5.96
CA VAL A 90 -4.87 -8.43 7.26
C VAL A 90 -5.86 -9.58 7.21
N CYS A 91 -5.69 -10.52 8.14
CA CYS A 91 -6.56 -11.67 8.35
C CYS A 91 -7.76 -11.27 9.21
N PRO A 92 -8.95 -11.89 9.05
CA PRO A 92 -10.09 -11.67 9.95
C PRO A 92 -9.78 -11.91 11.43
N CYS A 93 -8.83 -12.79 11.76
CA CYS A 93 -8.39 -13.03 13.15
C CYS A 93 -7.44 -11.95 13.71
N GLY A 94 -7.19 -10.87 12.96
CA GLY A 94 -6.34 -9.75 13.39
C GLY A 94 -4.85 -9.92 13.08
N LEU A 95 -4.42 -11.09 12.60
CA LEU A 95 -3.02 -11.30 12.22
C LEU A 95 -2.67 -10.57 10.92
N VAL A 96 -1.43 -10.06 10.87
CA VAL A 96 -0.90 -9.29 9.74
C VAL A 96 0.25 -10.04 9.09
N TYR A 97 0.27 -10.05 7.75
CA TYR A 97 1.41 -10.46 6.94
C TYR A 97 1.98 -9.23 6.24
N VAL A 98 3.31 -9.09 6.23
CA VAL A 98 4.01 -8.06 5.47
C VAL A 98 4.78 -8.71 4.32
N GLY A 99 4.68 -8.16 3.12
CA GLY A 99 5.44 -8.66 1.99
C GLY A 99 5.80 -7.56 1.01
N GLU A 100 6.82 -7.81 0.19
CA GLU A 100 7.13 -7.00 -0.99
C GLU A 100 6.55 -7.58 -2.28
N THR A 101 6.40 -6.70 -3.27
CA THR A 101 6.22 -7.12 -4.65
C THR A 101 6.80 -6.12 -5.64
N THR A 102 7.45 -6.62 -6.68
CA THR A 102 7.82 -5.85 -7.89
C THR A 102 6.67 -5.76 -8.89
N GLN A 103 5.67 -6.63 -8.78
CA GLN A 103 4.46 -6.66 -9.61
C GLN A 103 3.43 -5.65 -9.07
N LYS A 104 2.29 -5.49 -9.76
CA LYS A 104 1.18 -4.71 -9.20
C LYS A 104 0.63 -5.45 -7.98
N VAL A 105 0.31 -4.72 -6.93
CA VAL A 105 -0.16 -5.31 -5.66
C VAL A 105 -1.46 -6.10 -5.86
N LYS A 106 -2.33 -5.71 -6.81
CA LYS A 106 -3.53 -6.50 -7.17
C LYS A 106 -3.21 -7.89 -7.70
N ASP A 107 -2.13 -8.03 -8.47
CA ASP A 107 -1.74 -9.29 -9.09
C ASP A 107 -1.11 -10.18 -8.02
N ARG A 108 -0.27 -9.60 -7.16
CA ARG A 108 0.27 -10.29 -5.97
C ARG A 108 -0.82 -10.77 -5.01
N PHE A 109 -1.83 -9.95 -4.75
CA PHE A 109 -2.97 -10.35 -3.92
C PHE A 109 -3.76 -11.48 -4.58
N SER A 110 -3.97 -11.42 -5.90
CA SER A 110 -4.64 -12.49 -6.64
C SER A 110 -3.87 -13.82 -6.56
N GLN A 111 -2.53 -13.78 -6.58
CA GLN A 111 -1.69 -14.97 -6.37
C GLN A 111 -1.91 -15.58 -4.99
N HIS A 112 -1.86 -14.78 -3.92
CA HIS A 112 -2.15 -15.27 -2.56
C HIS A 112 -3.54 -15.93 -2.47
N ARG A 113 -4.55 -15.31 -3.08
CA ARG A 113 -5.90 -15.89 -3.13
C ARG A 113 -5.94 -17.22 -3.87
N SER A 114 -5.26 -17.31 -5.00
CA SER A 114 -5.14 -18.57 -5.75
C SER A 114 -4.48 -19.65 -4.91
N THR A 115 -3.40 -19.34 -4.18
CA THR A 115 -2.69 -20.31 -3.34
C THR A 115 -3.59 -20.87 -2.23
N ILE A 116 -4.43 -20.02 -1.62
CA ILE A 116 -5.44 -20.45 -0.63
C ILE A 116 -6.49 -21.35 -1.30
N HIS A 117 -7.02 -20.94 -2.46
CA HIS A 117 -8.07 -21.68 -3.16
C HIS A 117 -7.61 -23.06 -3.67
N THR A 118 -6.32 -23.22 -3.99
CA THR A 118 -5.73 -24.49 -4.42
C THR A 118 -5.15 -25.30 -3.25
N ASP A 119 -5.54 -24.99 -2.01
CA ASP A 119 -5.07 -25.64 -0.77
C ASP A 119 -3.55 -25.77 -0.63
N ASN A 120 -2.80 -24.83 -1.24
CA ASN A 120 -1.35 -24.90 -1.27
C ASN A 120 -0.77 -24.31 0.03
N ARG A 121 -0.13 -25.14 0.85
CA ARG A 121 0.42 -24.78 2.17
C ARG A 121 1.86 -24.25 2.14
N SER A 122 2.41 -23.99 0.95
CA SER A 122 3.80 -23.51 0.79
C SER A 122 4.01 -22.08 1.30
N LEU A 123 2.99 -21.23 1.26
CA LEU A 123 3.06 -19.87 1.75
C LEU A 123 2.49 -19.77 3.17
N PRO A 124 3.11 -18.97 4.06
CA PRO A 124 2.61 -18.80 5.43
C PRO A 124 1.15 -18.35 5.52
N VAL A 125 0.76 -17.40 4.66
CA VAL A 125 -0.61 -16.86 4.61
C VAL A 125 -1.63 -17.94 4.23
N SER A 126 -1.31 -18.76 3.23
CA SER A 126 -2.22 -19.81 2.78
C SER A 126 -2.30 -20.96 3.78
N ARG A 127 -1.16 -21.39 4.34
CA ARG A 127 -1.11 -22.37 5.42
C ARG A 127 -1.99 -21.95 6.60
N HIS A 128 -1.82 -20.71 7.06
CA HIS A 128 -2.62 -20.15 8.15
C HIS A 128 -4.12 -20.13 7.83
N CYS A 129 -4.51 -19.63 6.65
CA CYS A 129 -5.92 -19.56 6.27
C CYS A 129 -6.56 -20.95 6.29
N LEU A 130 -5.87 -21.95 5.75
CA LEU A 130 -6.36 -23.34 5.72
C LEU A 130 -6.44 -23.97 7.12
N GLU A 131 -5.52 -23.65 8.02
CA GLU A 131 -5.53 -24.15 9.40
C GLU A 131 -6.63 -23.52 10.26
N GLN A 132 -6.93 -22.23 10.03
CA GLN A 132 -7.97 -21.51 10.76
C GLN A 132 -9.35 -21.57 10.08
N GLY A 133 -9.46 -22.20 8.91
CA GLY A 133 -10.70 -22.23 8.13
C GLY A 133 -11.08 -20.87 7.53
N HIS A 134 -10.14 -19.94 7.43
CA HIS A 134 -10.36 -18.66 6.75
C HIS A 134 -10.25 -18.81 5.23
N THR A 135 -11.00 -17.99 4.53
CA THR A 135 -11.06 -17.94 3.08
C THR A 135 -10.28 -16.75 2.54
N SER A 136 -9.90 -16.85 1.28
CA SER A 136 -9.19 -15.78 0.58
C SER A 136 -10.00 -14.47 0.44
N ASP A 137 -11.33 -14.55 0.58
CA ASP A 137 -12.25 -13.41 0.44
C ASP A 137 -12.37 -12.56 1.72
N GLU A 138 -12.00 -13.14 2.86
CA GLU A 138 -11.97 -12.46 4.15
C GLU A 138 -10.70 -11.62 4.33
N LEU A 139 -9.64 -11.97 3.61
CA LEU A 139 -8.39 -11.21 3.62
C LEU A 139 -8.59 -9.80 3.05
N LYS A 140 -7.94 -8.84 3.69
CA LYS A 140 -7.85 -7.46 3.21
C LYS A 140 -6.39 -7.08 2.97
N PHE A 141 -6.15 -6.11 2.09
CA PHE A 141 -4.80 -5.65 1.79
C PHE A 141 -4.69 -4.14 1.63
N ARG A 142 -3.49 -3.60 1.85
CA ARG A 142 -3.12 -2.23 1.48
C ARG A 142 -1.63 -2.11 1.22
N VAL A 143 -1.23 -1.11 0.44
CA VAL A 143 0.17 -0.67 0.35
C VAL A 143 0.53 0.10 1.62
N ILE A 144 1.68 -0.20 2.20
CA ILE A 144 2.24 0.54 3.35
C ILE A 144 3.45 1.38 2.95
N GLN A 145 4.17 1.00 1.89
CA GLN A 145 5.24 1.80 1.31
C GLN A 145 5.41 1.50 -0.18
N HIS A 146 5.41 2.54 -1.02
CA HIS A 146 5.90 2.46 -2.40
C HIS A 146 7.38 2.86 -2.45
N VAL A 147 8.19 2.08 -3.16
CA VAL A 147 9.61 2.37 -3.39
C VAL A 147 9.76 2.95 -4.80
N PRO A 148 9.86 4.28 -4.96
CA PRO A 148 9.94 4.92 -6.27
C PRO A 148 11.26 4.58 -6.98
N PRO A 149 11.36 4.85 -8.30
CA PRO A 149 12.63 4.74 -9.03
C PRO A 149 13.75 5.54 -8.36
N LEU A 150 14.96 4.96 -8.34
CA LEU A 150 16.12 5.59 -7.73
C LEU A 150 16.71 6.65 -8.66
N LYS A 151 16.91 7.88 -8.14
CA LYS A 151 17.36 9.03 -8.95
C LYS A 151 18.83 8.95 -9.39
N ARG A 152 19.69 8.17 -8.72
CA ARG A 152 21.16 8.15 -8.90
C ARG A 152 21.69 6.76 -9.26
N GLY A 153 20.86 5.93 -9.88
CA GLY A 153 21.14 4.50 -10.05
C GLY A 153 21.05 3.72 -8.73
N GLY A 154 21.39 2.44 -8.78
CA GLY A 154 21.30 1.51 -7.66
C GLY A 154 20.25 0.42 -7.84
N ASP A 155 20.29 -0.58 -6.98
CA ASP A 155 19.39 -1.73 -7.03
C ASP A 155 18.06 -1.42 -6.31
N ARG A 156 17.01 -1.17 -7.10
CA ARG A 156 15.66 -0.91 -6.58
C ARG A 156 15.05 -2.15 -5.92
N ALA A 157 15.39 -3.36 -6.37
CA ALA A 157 14.91 -4.61 -5.77
C ALA A 157 15.54 -4.80 -4.38
N LEU A 158 16.83 -4.52 -4.24
CA LEU A 158 17.49 -4.51 -2.93
C LEU A 158 16.91 -3.43 -2.00
N ALA A 159 16.61 -2.23 -2.52
CA ALA A 159 15.95 -1.19 -1.74
C ALA A 159 14.55 -1.62 -1.26
N LEU A 160 13.82 -2.35 -2.10
CA LEU A 160 12.52 -2.93 -1.77
C LEU A 160 12.63 -4.01 -0.69
N LYS A 161 13.58 -4.93 -0.81
CA LYS A 161 13.87 -5.96 0.22
C LYS A 161 14.23 -5.35 1.56
N ARG A 162 15.09 -4.32 1.57
CA ARG A 162 15.44 -3.58 2.79
C ARG A 162 14.23 -2.86 3.40
N ALA A 163 13.31 -2.36 2.57
CA ALA A 163 12.08 -1.74 3.05
C ALA A 163 11.15 -2.78 3.70
N GLU A 164 10.99 -3.96 3.10
CA GLU A 164 10.23 -5.09 3.65
C GLU A 164 10.75 -5.49 5.03
N VAL A 165 12.05 -5.77 5.15
CA VAL A 165 12.68 -6.16 6.44
C VAL A 165 12.45 -5.10 7.51
N LYS A 166 12.60 -3.82 7.19
CA LYS A 166 12.34 -2.72 8.13
C LYS A 166 10.89 -2.67 8.60
N TRP A 167 9.93 -2.99 7.74
CA TRP A 167 8.52 -3.02 8.15
C TRP A 167 8.17 -4.26 8.95
N ILE A 168 8.74 -5.41 8.60
CA ILE A 168 8.60 -6.65 9.37
C ILE A 168 9.09 -6.45 10.80
N ASP A 169 10.30 -5.87 10.96
CA ASP A 169 10.89 -5.53 12.26
C ASP A 169 10.02 -4.52 13.02
N ARG A 170 9.67 -3.41 12.36
CA ARG A 170 8.87 -2.33 12.97
C ARG A 170 7.47 -2.74 13.41
N LEU A 171 6.84 -3.69 12.71
CA LEU A 171 5.50 -4.17 13.04
C LEU A 171 5.53 -5.44 13.91
N GLY A 172 6.73 -5.95 14.25
CA GLY A 172 6.92 -7.12 15.09
C GLY A 172 6.41 -8.42 14.47
N THR A 173 6.39 -8.54 13.14
CA THR A 173 5.67 -9.64 12.48
C THR A 173 6.43 -10.98 12.43
N LEU A 174 7.49 -11.17 13.23
CA LEU A 174 8.34 -12.38 13.25
C LEU A 174 8.16 -13.26 14.49
N SER A 175 7.32 -12.86 15.44
CA SER A 175 7.10 -13.59 16.70
C SER A 175 6.09 -14.75 16.51
N PRO A 176 6.01 -15.76 17.40
CA PRO A 176 5.40 -17.07 17.11
C PRO A 176 3.88 -17.06 16.85
N GLN A 177 3.23 -15.90 16.95
CA GLN A 177 1.82 -15.72 16.59
C GLN A 177 1.62 -14.90 15.30
N VAL A 178 2.60 -14.77 14.40
CA VAL A 178 2.48 -13.89 13.22
C VAL A 178 2.73 -14.60 11.89
N LEU A 179 2.14 -14.07 10.81
CA LEU A 179 2.08 -14.68 9.49
C LEU A 179 3.40 -14.66 8.71
N ASN A 180 4.45 -13.99 9.18
CA ASN A 180 5.78 -14.03 8.54
C ASN A 180 6.70 -15.11 9.14
N HIS A 181 6.17 -16.10 9.86
CA HIS A 181 6.92 -17.11 10.63
C HIS A 181 8.04 -17.85 9.86
N ASP A 182 7.98 -17.95 8.53
CA ASP A 182 9.00 -18.62 7.71
C ASP A 182 9.97 -17.63 7.01
N PHE A 183 10.04 -16.36 7.44
CA PHE A 183 10.99 -15.39 6.88
C PHE A 183 12.40 -15.64 7.39
N ASP A 184 13.26 -16.18 6.53
CA ASP A 184 14.68 -16.29 6.81
C ASP A 184 15.36 -14.92 6.65
N LEU A 185 15.50 -14.21 7.77
CA LEU A 185 16.19 -12.91 7.82
C LEU A 185 17.70 -13.00 7.56
N HIS A 186 18.29 -14.20 7.60
CA HIS A 186 19.74 -14.39 7.49
C HIS A 186 20.31 -14.08 6.10
N LEU A 187 19.48 -13.87 5.09
CA LEU A 187 19.92 -13.54 3.73
C LEU A 187 20.15 -12.05 3.48
N PHE A 188 19.89 -11.17 4.48
CA PHE A 188 19.85 -9.73 4.26
C PHE A 188 20.56 -8.87 5.34
N LEU A 189 21.23 -9.50 6.30
CA LEU A 189 22.25 -8.88 7.17
C LEU A 189 23.63 -9.10 6.55
#